data_AF-A0A6P6E7P7-F1
#
_entry.id   AF-A0A6P6E7P7-F1
#
_cell.length_a   1.000
_cell.length_b   1.000
_cell.length_c   1.000
_cell.angle_alpha   90.00
_cell.angle_beta   90.00
_cell.angle_gamma   90.00
#
_symmetry.space_group_name_H-M   'P 1'
#
loop_
_entity.id
_entity.type
_entity.pdbx_description
1 polymer ?
#
loop_
_entity_poly.entity_id
_entity_poly.type
_entity_poly.pdbx_seq_one_letter_code
_entity_poly.pdbx_strand_id
1 'polypeptide(L)'
;MASSGGSRGSSSDEDSSMNFRETLLRIDASLGAQDVEGLKFLCMDKVFEKRLERCSSASDLFHLLLREALLSEKDPFFLAELLYSIKQHSLLRHLGYTRERVEQCLPARRRLSLFRSLLYELSEAIDAEALKGMTFLLYDHIPKTQMTSLSLLVCLEKQTLIAEDDLTLLEQVFKEVTPHLVKRIENYRREKAAQEATPPTDREVKSLNQGEEEVFSQSEIKQFIQALPEADMYRMNRKHRGLCVIINNYYFKGLSERMGTHTDAGSRTSCPS
;
A
#
# COMPACT_ATOMS: atom_id res chain seq x y z
N MET A 1 39.24 43.67 8.96
CA MET A 1 39.45 42.27 8.54
C MET A 1 38.14 41.53 8.75
N ALA A 2 37.38 41.30 7.68
CA ALA A 2 36.20 40.46 7.70
C ALA A 2 36.59 39.15 7.02
N SER A 3 36.65 38.06 7.79
CA SER A 3 36.84 36.71 7.24
C SER A 3 35.51 35.99 7.25
N SER A 4 35.06 35.71 6.04
CA SER A 4 34.00 34.76 5.69
C SER A 4 34.35 33.35 6.15
N GLY A 5 33.32 32.57 6.44
CA GLY A 5 33.35 31.11 6.52
C GLY A 5 32.02 30.65 7.12
N GLY A 6 31.12 29.97 6.43
CA GLY A 6 31.22 29.19 5.21
C GLY A 6 30.32 27.98 5.45
N SER A 7 29.10 28.00 4.92
CA SER A 7 28.13 26.92 5.03
C SER A 7 28.72 25.61 4.50
N ARG A 8 28.96 24.63 5.39
CA ARG A 8 29.40 23.27 5.07
C ARG A 8 28.37 22.25 5.54
N GLY A 9 27.32 22.08 4.76
CA GLY A 9 26.34 21.02 4.95
C GLY A 9 25.37 20.98 3.79
N SER A 10 25.77 20.40 2.66
CA SER A 10 24.82 20.07 1.57
C SER A 10 25.39 19.11 0.51
N SER A 11 26.72 18.95 0.38
CA SER A 11 27.28 18.20 -0.77
C SER A 11 27.22 16.67 -0.64
N SER A 12 27.14 16.11 0.57
CA SER A 12 27.15 14.66 0.80
C SER A 12 25.82 13.99 0.48
N ASP A 13 24.71 14.64 0.84
CA ASP A 13 23.36 14.06 0.69
C ASP A 13 22.87 14.11 -0.76
N GLU A 14 23.31 15.11 -1.54
CA GLU A 14 22.99 15.19 -2.97
C GLU A 14 23.76 14.14 -3.79
N ASP A 15 25.01 13.85 -3.44
CA ASP A 15 25.86 12.84 -4.10
C ASP A 15 25.32 11.41 -3.90
N SER A 16 24.86 11.11 -2.67
CA SER A 16 24.16 9.86 -2.34
C SER A 16 22.83 9.71 -3.10
N SER A 17 22.03 10.78 -3.18
CA SER A 17 20.76 10.76 -3.92
C SER A 17 20.94 10.55 -5.43
N MET A 18 21.97 11.15 -6.03
CA MET A 18 22.30 10.91 -7.44
C MET A 18 22.72 9.46 -7.68
N ASN A 19 23.56 8.89 -6.82
CA ASN A 19 23.98 7.49 -6.91
C ASN A 19 22.79 6.50 -6.81
N PHE A 20 21.80 6.80 -5.96
CA PHE A 20 20.59 5.98 -5.89
C PHE A 20 19.76 6.06 -7.18
N ARG A 21 19.59 7.25 -7.76
CA ARG A 21 18.88 7.42 -9.04
C ARG A 21 19.59 6.72 -10.20
N GLU A 22 20.92 6.76 -10.24
CA GLU A 22 21.71 5.99 -11.21
C GLU A 22 21.47 4.48 -11.09
N THR A 23 21.36 3.98 -9.85
CA THR A 23 21.04 2.58 -9.58
C THR A 23 19.65 2.22 -10.12
N LEU A 24 18.64 3.07 -9.89
CA LEU A 24 17.29 2.88 -10.43
C LEU A 24 17.27 2.87 -11.95
N LEU A 25 18.05 3.75 -12.59
CA LEU A 25 18.15 3.80 -14.05
C LEU A 25 18.79 2.53 -14.63
N ARG A 26 19.79 1.96 -13.97
CA ARG A 26 20.39 0.67 -14.38
C ARG A 26 19.41 -0.50 -14.26
N ILE A 27 18.57 -0.48 -13.23
CA ILE A 27 17.52 -1.47 -13.05
C ILE A 27 16.48 -1.34 -14.16
N ASP A 28 15.98 -0.12 -14.42
CA ASP A 28 15.03 0.15 -15.51
C ASP A 28 15.55 -0.32 -16.88
N ALA A 29 16.82 -0.05 -17.20
CA ALA A 29 17.45 -0.48 -18.45
C ALA A 29 17.52 -2.02 -18.61
N SER A 30 17.36 -2.77 -17.52
CA SER A 30 17.38 -4.24 -17.53
C SER A 30 15.99 -4.87 -17.48
N LEU A 31 14.93 -4.07 -17.31
CA LEU A 31 13.55 -4.54 -17.21
C LEU A 31 12.85 -4.46 -18.57
N GLY A 32 12.18 -5.55 -18.97
CA GLY A 32 11.37 -5.59 -20.16
C GLY A 32 9.95 -5.04 -19.95
N ALA A 33 9.19 -4.90 -21.03
CA ALA A 33 7.80 -4.42 -20.96
C ALA A 33 6.90 -5.31 -20.08
N GLN A 34 7.09 -6.63 -20.12
CA GLN A 34 6.38 -7.59 -19.27
C GLN A 34 6.73 -7.42 -17.79
N ASP A 35 8.01 -7.19 -17.47
CA ASP A 35 8.43 -6.93 -16.10
C ASP A 35 7.79 -5.64 -15.56
N VAL A 36 7.75 -4.58 -16.38
CA VAL A 36 7.09 -3.31 -16.01
C VAL A 36 5.60 -3.50 -15.78
N GLU A 37 4.91 -4.30 -16.59
CA GLU A 37 3.51 -4.65 -16.39
C GLU A 37 3.31 -5.42 -15.07
N GLY A 38 4.17 -6.38 -14.77
CA GLY A 38 4.18 -7.11 -13.51
C GLY A 38 4.40 -6.20 -12.29
N LEU A 39 5.38 -5.28 -12.38
CA LEU A 39 5.64 -4.30 -11.32
C LEU A 39 4.45 -3.37 -11.08
N LYS A 40 3.79 -2.90 -12.15
CA LYS A 40 2.57 -2.09 -12.04
C LYS A 40 1.47 -2.87 -11.34
N PHE A 41 1.25 -4.12 -11.75
CA PHE A 41 0.25 -5.00 -11.15
C PHE A 41 0.47 -5.21 -9.65
N LEU A 42 1.70 -5.54 -9.25
CA LEU A 42 2.06 -5.73 -7.85
C LEU A 42 1.87 -4.46 -7.01
N CYS A 43 1.96 -3.27 -7.63
CA CYS A 43 1.77 -1.99 -6.97
C CYS A 43 0.31 -1.51 -6.91
N MET A 44 -0.65 -2.20 -7.53
CA MET A 44 -2.05 -1.74 -7.65
C MET A 44 -2.73 -1.45 -6.31
N ASP A 45 -2.40 -2.17 -5.24
CA ASP A 45 -3.00 -1.94 -3.92
C ASP A 45 -2.42 -0.72 -3.19
N LYS A 46 -1.20 -0.33 -3.54
CA LYS A 46 -0.45 0.73 -2.84
C LYS A 46 -0.49 2.05 -3.59
N VAL A 47 -0.77 2.02 -4.89
CA VAL A 47 -0.75 3.17 -5.76
C VAL A 47 -2.01 3.20 -6.60
N PHE A 48 -2.66 4.37 -6.67
CA PHE A 48 -3.85 4.57 -7.48
C PHE A 48 -3.64 4.15 -8.94
N GLU A 49 -4.53 3.30 -9.45
CA GLU A 49 -4.50 2.74 -10.81
C GLU A 49 -4.26 3.78 -11.91
N LYS A 50 -4.98 4.91 -11.88
CA LYS A 50 -4.84 6.01 -12.85
C LYS A 50 -3.41 6.58 -12.94
N ARG A 51 -2.61 6.44 -11.88
CA ARG A 51 -1.22 6.89 -11.87
C ARG A 51 -0.28 5.82 -12.42
N LEU A 52 -0.58 4.55 -12.16
CA LEU A 52 0.16 3.41 -12.73
C LEU A 52 -0.02 3.31 -14.25
N GLU A 53 -1.23 3.60 -14.75
CA GLU A 53 -1.52 3.67 -16.20
C GLU A 53 -0.67 4.72 -16.92
N ARG A 54 -0.28 5.80 -16.23
CA ARG A 54 0.55 6.87 -16.79
C ARG A 54 2.04 6.53 -16.83
N CYS A 55 2.48 5.52 -16.08
CA CYS A 55 3.87 5.09 -16.10
C CYS A 55 4.13 4.36 -17.41
N SER A 56 5.10 4.81 -18.20
CA SER A 56 5.50 4.17 -19.46
C SER A 56 6.75 3.28 -19.30
N SER A 57 7.55 3.54 -18.27
CA SER A 57 8.80 2.85 -17.92
C SER A 57 8.82 2.39 -16.46
N ALA A 58 9.80 1.57 -16.07
CA ALA A 58 10.04 1.25 -14.66
C ALA A 58 10.54 2.49 -13.91
N SER A 59 11.34 3.33 -14.57
CA SER A 59 11.77 4.63 -14.05
C SER A 59 10.59 5.50 -13.62
N ASP A 60 9.55 5.62 -14.46
CA ASP A 60 8.33 6.37 -14.11
C ASP A 60 7.66 5.80 -12.84
N LEU A 61 7.63 4.47 -12.72
CA LEU A 61 7.10 3.80 -11.54
C LEU A 61 7.97 4.06 -10.31
N PHE A 62 9.30 3.98 -10.42
CA PHE A 62 10.20 4.23 -9.30
C PHE A 62 10.12 5.67 -8.80
N HIS A 63 10.02 6.64 -9.71
CA HIS A 63 9.72 8.04 -9.37
C HIS A 63 8.39 8.17 -8.62
N LEU A 64 7.39 7.39 -9.02
CA LEU A 64 6.10 7.35 -8.33
C LEU A 64 6.23 6.80 -6.91
N LEU A 65 6.97 5.70 -6.74
CA LEU A 65 7.21 5.07 -5.45
C LEU A 65 8.04 5.96 -4.51
N LEU A 66 9.02 6.69 -5.04
CA LEU A 66 9.77 7.71 -4.31
C LEU A 66 8.83 8.82 -3.80
N ARG A 67 7.92 9.29 -4.66
CA ARG A 67 6.96 10.35 -4.32
C ARG A 67 5.97 9.93 -3.23
N GLU A 68 5.53 8.68 -3.25
CA GLU A 68 4.64 8.11 -2.23
C GLU A 68 5.39 7.65 -0.97
N ALA A 69 6.70 7.95 -0.85
CA ALA A 69 7.57 7.48 0.23
C ALA A 69 7.59 5.94 0.41
N LEU A 70 7.20 5.20 -0.63
CA LEU A 70 7.26 3.75 -0.65
C LEU A 70 8.67 3.25 -0.96
N LEU A 71 9.48 4.06 -1.62
CA LEU A 71 10.86 3.79 -1.95
C LEU A 71 11.73 4.92 -1.41
N SER A 72 12.86 4.59 -0.80
CA SER A 72 13.89 5.56 -0.44
C SER A 72 15.27 4.93 -0.54
N GLU A 73 16.31 5.76 -0.59
CA GLU A 73 17.69 5.28 -0.58
C GLU A 73 18.03 4.50 0.69
N LYS A 74 17.51 4.96 1.85
CA LYS A 74 17.74 4.32 3.15
C LYS A 74 16.98 3.01 3.31
N ASP A 75 15.84 2.88 2.64
CA ASP A 75 15.04 1.66 2.63
C ASP A 75 14.61 1.28 1.20
N PRO A 76 15.48 0.60 0.43
CA PRO A 76 15.14 0.09 -0.89
C PRO A 76 14.46 -1.28 -0.84
N PHE A 77 14.08 -1.78 0.34
CA PHE A 77 13.58 -3.15 0.49
C PHE A 77 12.32 -3.43 -0.32
N PHE A 78 11.40 -2.47 -0.42
CA PHE A 78 10.19 -2.66 -1.22
C PHE A 78 10.47 -2.89 -2.70
N LEU A 79 11.48 -2.21 -3.24
CA LEU A 79 11.92 -2.48 -4.60
C LEU A 79 12.60 -3.86 -4.70
N ALA A 80 13.37 -4.27 -3.69
CA ALA A 80 13.95 -5.61 -3.65
C ALA A 80 12.85 -6.70 -3.59
N GLU A 81 11.78 -6.48 -2.82
CA GLU A 81 10.61 -7.35 -2.76
C GLU A 81 9.91 -7.44 -4.12
N LEU A 82 9.67 -6.30 -4.78
CA LEU A 82 9.09 -6.26 -6.13
C LEU A 82 9.94 -7.02 -7.16
N LEU A 83 11.25 -6.78 -7.19
CA LEU A 83 12.20 -7.47 -8.09
C LEU A 83 12.27 -8.97 -7.82
N TYR A 84 12.15 -9.37 -6.56
CA TYR A 84 12.06 -10.77 -6.16
C TYR A 84 10.77 -11.41 -6.69
N SER A 85 9.62 -10.74 -6.53
CA SER A 85 8.32 -11.24 -7.01
C SER A 85 8.27 -11.43 -8.53
N ILE A 86 8.88 -10.52 -9.31
CA ILE A 86 8.99 -10.68 -10.77
C ILE A 86 10.13 -11.62 -11.21
N LYS A 87 10.79 -12.31 -10.27
CA LYS A 87 11.90 -13.26 -10.49
C LYS A 87 13.17 -12.65 -11.10
N GLN A 88 13.32 -11.33 -11.09
CA GLN A 88 14.51 -10.60 -11.54
C GLN A 88 15.59 -10.56 -10.46
N HIS A 89 15.99 -11.74 -9.97
CA HIS A 89 16.91 -11.89 -8.83
C HIS A 89 18.30 -11.32 -9.12
N SER A 90 18.72 -11.30 -10.40
CA SER A 90 19.99 -10.73 -10.83
C SER A 90 20.08 -9.23 -10.55
N LEU A 91 18.95 -8.52 -10.51
CA LEU A 91 18.90 -7.08 -10.28
C LEU A 91 18.97 -6.71 -8.80
N LEU A 92 18.68 -7.65 -7.88
CA LEU A 92 18.76 -7.44 -6.43
C LEU A 92 20.17 -7.01 -5.98
N ARG A 93 21.21 -7.45 -6.70
CA ARG A 93 22.61 -7.07 -6.42
C ARG A 93 22.84 -5.57 -6.50
N HIS A 94 22.08 -4.86 -7.34
CA HIS A 94 22.17 -3.40 -7.46
C HIS A 94 21.64 -2.69 -6.22
N LEU A 95 20.78 -3.35 -5.43
CA LEU A 95 20.24 -2.84 -4.18
C LEU A 95 20.96 -3.40 -2.93
N GLY A 96 22.04 -4.18 -3.11
CA GLY A 96 22.75 -4.83 -2.01
C GLY A 96 21.98 -6.00 -1.36
N TYR A 97 21.03 -6.59 -2.09
CA TYR A 97 20.28 -7.77 -1.65
C TYR A 97 20.68 -9.02 -2.46
N THR A 98 20.59 -10.17 -1.80
CA THR A 98 20.56 -11.47 -2.47
C THR A 98 19.16 -12.04 -2.36
N ARG A 99 18.86 -13.06 -3.16
CA ARG A 99 17.59 -13.78 -3.12
C ARG A 99 17.26 -14.27 -1.71
N GLU A 100 18.24 -14.91 -1.07
CA GLU A 100 18.10 -15.52 0.26
C GLU A 100 17.86 -14.45 1.33
N ARG A 101 18.53 -13.30 1.20
CA ARG A 101 18.34 -12.17 2.12
C ARG A 101 16.93 -11.60 2.03
N VAL A 102 16.37 -11.51 0.82
CA VAL A 102 14.98 -11.09 0.63
C VAL A 102 14.04 -12.11 1.25
N GLU A 103 14.20 -13.41 0.94
CA GLU A 103 13.38 -14.50 1.50
C GLU A 103 13.35 -14.48 3.05
N GLN A 104 14.50 -14.24 3.69
CA GLN A 104 14.59 -14.12 5.15
C GLN A 104 13.90 -12.87 5.71
N CYS A 105 13.83 -11.78 4.92
CA CYS A 105 13.20 -10.53 5.33
C CYS A 105 11.68 -10.52 5.09
N LEU A 106 11.16 -11.32 4.15
CA LEU A 106 9.74 -11.35 3.80
C LEU A 106 8.82 -11.54 5.02
N PRO A 107 9.06 -12.47 5.96
CA PRO A 107 8.15 -12.67 7.09
C PRO A 107 7.97 -11.43 7.98
N ALA A 108 8.99 -10.58 8.09
CA ALA A 108 8.99 -9.43 9.00
C ALA A 108 8.80 -8.08 8.30
N ARG A 109 9.15 -7.99 7.01
CA ARG A 109 9.24 -6.71 6.27
C ARG A 109 8.39 -6.69 5.01
N ARG A 110 7.62 -7.74 4.70
CA ARG A 110 6.74 -7.80 3.53
C ARG A 110 5.81 -6.60 3.48
N ARG A 111 5.77 -5.95 2.32
CA ARG A 111 4.93 -4.78 2.05
C ARG A 111 3.97 -5.04 0.90
N LEU A 112 4.25 -6.02 0.03
CA LEU A 112 3.29 -6.51 -0.95
C LEU A 112 2.17 -7.28 -0.26
N SER A 113 0.95 -7.13 -0.77
CA SER A 113 -0.16 -7.95 -0.31
C SER A 113 0.06 -9.39 -0.74
N LEU A 114 -0.30 -10.34 0.14
CA LEU A 114 -0.27 -11.76 -0.17
C LEU A 114 -1.13 -12.07 -1.40
N PHE A 115 -2.25 -11.37 -1.53
CA PHE A 115 -3.17 -11.50 -2.65
C PHE A 115 -2.54 -11.11 -3.98
N ARG A 116 -1.82 -9.98 -4.08
CA ARG A 116 -1.14 -9.58 -5.32
C ARG A 116 -0.02 -10.53 -5.68
N SER A 117 0.75 -11.01 -4.70
CA SER A 117 1.78 -12.03 -4.96
C SER A 117 1.15 -13.29 -5.54
N LEU A 118 0.05 -13.79 -4.94
CA LEU A 118 -0.68 -14.95 -5.43
C LEU A 118 -1.16 -14.74 -6.87
N LEU A 119 -1.87 -13.65 -7.15
CA LEU A 119 -2.43 -13.41 -8.49
C LEU A 119 -1.32 -13.29 -9.54
N TYR A 120 -0.20 -12.65 -9.21
CA TYR A 120 0.93 -12.57 -10.11
C TYR A 120 1.54 -13.96 -10.38
N GLU A 121 1.78 -14.75 -9.33
CA GLU A 121 2.27 -16.12 -9.46
C GLU A 121 1.34 -17.04 -10.26
N LEU A 122 0.03 -16.87 -10.10
CA LEU A 122 -0.97 -17.57 -10.89
C LEU A 122 -0.90 -17.13 -12.36
N SER A 123 -0.82 -15.82 -12.62
CA SER A 123 -0.73 -15.29 -13.98
C SER A 123 0.47 -15.85 -14.76
N GLU A 124 1.59 -16.02 -14.08
CA GLU A 124 2.84 -16.58 -14.62
C GLU A 124 2.78 -18.08 -14.88
N ALA A 125 1.85 -18.79 -14.24
CA ALA A 125 1.71 -20.23 -14.36
C ALA A 125 0.54 -20.68 -15.24
N ILE A 126 -0.31 -19.74 -15.66
CA ILE A 126 -1.35 -19.98 -16.65
C ILE A 126 -0.69 -20.02 -18.03
N ASP A 127 -0.74 -21.18 -18.68
CA ASP A 127 -0.32 -21.32 -20.08
C ASP A 127 -1.40 -20.84 -21.07
N ALA A 128 -1.06 -20.79 -22.35
CA ALA A 128 -1.95 -20.27 -23.38
C ALA A 128 -3.22 -21.10 -23.59
N GLU A 129 -3.17 -22.42 -23.36
CA GLU A 129 -4.34 -23.31 -23.50
C GLU A 129 -5.26 -23.15 -22.29
N ALA A 130 -4.67 -23.05 -21.10
CA ALA A 130 -5.37 -22.72 -19.89
C ALA A 130 -6.07 -21.36 -20.00
N LEU A 131 -5.37 -20.34 -20.50
CA LEU A 131 -5.96 -19.03 -20.72
C LEU A 131 -7.18 -19.07 -21.66
N LYS A 132 -7.11 -19.86 -22.74
CA LYS A 132 -8.26 -20.08 -23.64
C LYS A 132 -9.41 -20.79 -22.93
N GLY A 133 -9.12 -21.84 -22.17
CA GLY A 133 -10.12 -22.57 -21.38
C GLY A 133 -10.81 -21.67 -20.37
N MET A 134 -10.06 -20.87 -19.63
CA MET A 134 -10.59 -19.87 -18.70
C MET A 134 -11.45 -18.84 -19.42
N THR A 135 -10.97 -18.31 -20.55
CA THR A 135 -11.70 -17.32 -21.36
C THR A 135 -13.04 -17.88 -21.85
N PHE A 136 -13.07 -19.17 -22.19
CA PHE A 136 -14.30 -19.86 -22.61
C PHE A 136 -15.28 -20.05 -21.45
N LEU A 137 -14.80 -20.53 -20.28
CA LEU A 137 -15.65 -20.73 -19.10
C LEU A 137 -16.20 -19.40 -18.54
N LEU A 138 -15.42 -18.34 -18.65
CA LEU A 138 -15.76 -17.01 -18.15
C LEU A 138 -16.40 -16.12 -19.21
N TYR A 139 -16.80 -16.65 -20.36
CA TYR A 139 -17.27 -15.89 -21.52
C TYR A 139 -18.37 -14.86 -21.21
N ASP A 140 -19.30 -15.21 -20.31
CA ASP A 140 -20.40 -14.33 -19.89
C ASP A 140 -19.97 -13.25 -18.89
N HIS A 141 -18.79 -13.41 -18.31
CA HIS A 141 -18.25 -12.59 -17.23
C HIS A 141 -17.01 -11.79 -17.63
N ILE A 142 -16.52 -11.87 -18.86
CA ILE A 142 -15.33 -11.13 -19.29
C ILE A 142 -15.55 -10.45 -20.64
N PRO A 143 -14.83 -9.35 -20.92
CA PRO A 143 -14.84 -8.73 -22.23
C PRO A 143 -14.38 -9.72 -23.31
N LYS A 144 -14.99 -9.64 -24.50
CA LYS A 144 -14.65 -10.47 -25.67
C LYS A 144 -13.31 -10.08 -26.34
N THR A 145 -12.47 -9.36 -25.62
CA THR A 145 -11.16 -8.89 -26.11
C THR A 145 -10.11 -9.92 -25.75
N GLN A 146 -9.07 -10.04 -26.57
CA GLN A 146 -7.91 -10.84 -26.18
C GLN A 146 -7.24 -10.20 -24.96
N MET A 147 -7.06 -10.98 -23.90
CA MET A 147 -6.45 -10.53 -22.66
C MET A 147 -5.24 -11.43 -22.33
N THR A 148 -4.25 -10.85 -21.66
CA THR A 148 -3.18 -11.60 -20.98
C THR A 148 -3.73 -12.27 -19.72
N SER A 149 -3.03 -13.28 -19.19
CA SER A 149 -3.40 -13.94 -17.93
C SER A 149 -3.55 -12.93 -16.77
N LEU A 150 -2.67 -11.93 -16.71
CA LEU A 150 -2.69 -10.90 -15.68
C LEU A 150 -3.88 -9.93 -15.85
N SER A 151 -4.15 -9.49 -17.08
CA SER A 151 -5.32 -8.63 -17.35
C SER A 151 -6.66 -9.36 -17.17
N LEU A 152 -6.72 -10.68 -17.39
CA LEU A 152 -7.88 -11.50 -17.03
C LEU A 152 -8.13 -11.45 -15.51
N LEU A 153 -7.11 -11.67 -14.68
CA LEU A 153 -7.27 -11.64 -13.22
C LEU A 153 -7.68 -10.25 -12.71
N VAL A 154 -7.09 -9.18 -13.24
CA VAL A 154 -7.53 -7.80 -12.94
C VAL A 154 -8.98 -7.58 -13.33
N CYS A 155 -9.42 -8.13 -14.47
CA CYS A 155 -10.80 -8.00 -14.93
C CYS A 155 -11.78 -8.70 -13.99
N LEU A 156 -11.45 -9.90 -13.50
CA LEU A 156 -12.24 -10.62 -12.52
C LEU A 156 -12.33 -9.86 -11.20
N GLU A 157 -11.24 -9.27 -10.75
CA GLU A 157 -11.20 -8.45 -9.53
C GLU A 157 -12.08 -7.21 -9.66
N LYS A 158 -11.99 -6.47 -10.78
CA LYS A 158 -12.83 -5.28 -11.05
C LYS A 158 -14.32 -5.60 -11.11
N GLN A 159 -14.67 -6.81 -11.53
CA GLN A 159 -16.04 -7.29 -11.56
C GLN A 159 -16.50 -7.93 -10.24
N THR A 160 -15.66 -7.85 -9.19
CA THR A 160 -15.94 -8.40 -7.86
C THR A 160 -16.20 -9.91 -7.87
N LEU A 161 -15.69 -10.61 -8.89
CA LEU A 161 -15.81 -12.05 -9.04
C LEU A 161 -14.73 -12.79 -8.25
N ILE A 162 -13.62 -12.11 -7.97
CA ILE A 162 -12.55 -12.56 -7.07
C ILE A 162 -12.21 -11.42 -6.11
N ALA A 163 -11.85 -11.78 -4.89
CA ALA A 163 -11.42 -10.86 -3.84
C ALA A 163 -10.38 -11.55 -2.95
N GLU A 164 -9.76 -10.77 -2.05
CA GLU A 164 -8.75 -11.27 -1.10
C GLU A 164 -9.26 -12.43 -0.22
N ASP A 165 -10.55 -12.41 0.11
CA ASP A 165 -11.24 -13.43 0.91
C ASP A 165 -12.05 -14.44 0.08
N ASP A 166 -12.32 -14.12 -1.18
CA ASP A 166 -13.16 -14.94 -2.05
C ASP A 166 -12.45 -15.27 -3.36
N LEU A 167 -11.95 -16.49 -3.43
CA LEU A 167 -11.31 -17.08 -4.62
C LEU A 167 -12.12 -18.26 -5.17
N THR A 168 -13.39 -18.42 -4.75
CA THR A 168 -14.19 -19.63 -5.04
C THR A 168 -14.41 -19.83 -6.54
N LEU A 169 -14.75 -18.77 -7.28
CA LEU A 169 -14.90 -18.82 -8.73
C LEU A 169 -13.59 -19.21 -9.41
N LEU A 170 -12.47 -18.61 -8.99
CA LEU A 170 -11.17 -18.88 -9.57
C LEU A 170 -10.74 -20.34 -9.34
N GLU A 171 -11.04 -20.88 -8.16
CA GLU A 171 -10.82 -22.30 -7.86
C GLU A 171 -11.67 -23.23 -8.73
N GLN A 172 -12.94 -22.90 -8.97
CA GLN A 172 -13.79 -23.69 -9.86
C GLN A 172 -13.25 -23.70 -11.28
N VAL A 173 -12.88 -22.53 -11.80
CA VAL A 173 -12.29 -22.41 -13.14
C VAL A 173 -10.96 -23.18 -13.24
N PHE A 174 -10.09 -23.07 -12.24
CA PHE A 174 -8.83 -23.82 -12.23
C PHE A 174 -9.02 -25.32 -12.07
N LYS A 175 -10.05 -25.81 -11.37
CA LYS A 175 -10.30 -27.26 -11.29
C LYS A 175 -10.54 -27.88 -12.66
N GLU A 176 -11.27 -27.18 -13.52
CA GLU A 176 -11.59 -27.65 -14.87
C GLU A 176 -10.41 -27.52 -15.83
N VAL A 177 -9.70 -26.39 -15.77
CA VAL A 177 -8.72 -26.05 -16.81
C VAL A 177 -7.30 -26.37 -16.38
N THR A 178 -6.96 -26.18 -15.11
CA THR A 178 -5.58 -26.26 -14.62
C THR A 178 -5.52 -26.62 -13.12
N PRO A 179 -5.82 -27.88 -12.75
CA PRO A 179 -6.05 -28.26 -11.35
C PRO A 179 -4.80 -28.13 -10.48
N HIS A 180 -3.60 -28.12 -11.07
CA HIS A 180 -2.36 -27.94 -10.32
C HIS A 180 -2.21 -26.53 -9.73
N LEU A 181 -2.91 -25.51 -10.27
CA LEU A 181 -2.88 -24.14 -9.76
C LEU A 181 -3.72 -23.95 -8.49
N VAL A 182 -4.70 -24.83 -8.26
CA VAL A 182 -5.52 -24.83 -7.03
C VAL A 182 -4.64 -24.94 -5.78
N LYS A 183 -3.53 -25.70 -5.86
CA LYS A 183 -2.56 -25.84 -4.77
C LYS A 183 -1.92 -24.49 -4.37
N ARG A 184 -1.75 -23.55 -5.31
CA ARG A 184 -1.24 -22.21 -4.98
C ARG A 184 -2.25 -21.39 -4.19
N ILE A 185 -3.54 -21.52 -4.49
CA ILE A 185 -4.62 -20.87 -3.73
C ILE A 185 -4.71 -21.45 -2.32
N GLU A 186 -4.59 -22.78 -2.19
CA GLU A 186 -4.54 -23.44 -0.87
C GLU A 186 -3.33 -22.99 -0.04
N ASN A 187 -2.14 -22.84 -0.67
CA ASN A 187 -0.96 -22.30 0.01
C ASN A 187 -1.19 -20.88 0.52
N TYR A 188 -1.78 -20.01 -0.30
CA TYR A 188 -2.12 -18.65 0.09
C TYR A 188 -3.08 -18.62 1.29
N ARG A 189 -4.15 -19.44 1.28
CA ARG A 189 -5.08 -19.51 2.42
C ARG A 189 -4.38 -19.94 3.70
N ARG A 190 -3.44 -20.90 3.62
CA ARG A 190 -2.64 -21.34 4.77
C ARG A 190 -1.70 -20.25 5.27
N GLU A 191 -1.03 -19.54 4.35
CA GLU A 191 -0.12 -18.45 4.70
C GLU A 191 -0.87 -17.26 5.32
N LYS A 192 -2.03 -16.90 4.75
CA LYS A 192 -2.92 -15.87 5.29
C LYS A 192 -3.40 -16.24 6.70
N ALA A 193 -3.89 -17.47 6.88
CA ALA A 193 -4.30 -17.96 8.19
C ALA A 193 -3.14 -17.97 9.20
N ALA A 194 -1.90 -18.21 8.77
CA ALA A 194 -0.74 -18.14 9.64
C ALA A 194 -0.39 -16.70 10.06
N GLN A 195 -0.64 -15.69 9.21
CA GLN A 195 -0.50 -14.27 9.57
C GLN A 195 -1.62 -13.81 10.52
N GLU A 196 -2.82 -14.35 10.39
CA GLU A 196 -3.96 -14.00 11.25
C GLU A 196 -3.94 -14.76 12.59
N ALA A 197 -3.35 -15.96 12.62
CA ALA A 197 -3.26 -16.81 13.81
C ALA A 197 -2.07 -16.47 14.72
N THR A 198 -1.14 -15.59 14.31
CA THR A 198 -0.21 -15.02 15.30
C THR A 198 -1.01 -14.17 16.28
N PRO A 199 -0.99 -14.46 17.59
CA PRO A 199 -1.56 -13.55 18.58
C PRO A 199 -0.91 -12.17 18.41
N PRO A 200 -1.57 -11.09 18.85
CA PRO A 200 -0.88 -9.82 19.03
C PRO A 200 0.19 -10.07 20.08
N THR A 201 1.39 -10.45 19.63
CA THR A 201 2.58 -10.23 20.41
C THR A 201 2.59 -8.73 20.59
N ASP A 202 2.53 -8.27 21.84
CA ASP A 202 2.94 -6.94 22.23
C ASP A 202 4.33 -6.69 21.64
N ARG A 203 4.38 -6.25 20.39
CA ARG A 203 5.52 -5.56 19.82
C ARG A 203 5.17 -4.11 19.99
N GLU A 204 5.46 -3.68 21.22
CA GLU A 204 6.21 -2.47 21.46
C GLU A 204 6.77 -1.92 20.16
N VAL A 205 6.12 -0.84 19.74
CA VAL A 205 6.61 0.07 18.73
C VAL A 205 7.97 0.58 19.24
N LYS A 206 9.06 -0.11 18.91
CA LYS A 206 10.40 0.52 18.93
C LYS A 206 10.51 1.43 17.72
N SER A 207 9.71 2.50 17.73
CA SER A 207 10.13 3.80 17.25
C SER A 207 10.65 4.59 18.44
N LEU A 208 11.69 5.36 18.19
CA LEU A 208 12.35 6.23 19.15
C LEU A 208 11.35 7.13 19.89
N ASN A 209 11.18 6.90 21.20
CA ASN A 209 10.73 7.92 22.12
C ASN A 209 11.91 8.23 23.06
N GLN A 210 12.66 9.29 22.74
CA GLN A 210 13.16 10.13 23.82
C GLN A 210 11.96 10.91 24.33
N GLY A 211 11.60 10.69 25.61
CA GLY A 211 10.69 11.55 26.36
C GLY A 211 9.21 11.14 26.32
N GLU A 212 8.77 10.60 27.47
CA GLU A 212 7.51 10.94 28.15
C GLU A 212 6.19 10.37 27.59
N GLU A 213 5.78 9.22 28.14
CA GLU A 213 4.44 9.13 28.73
C GLU A 213 4.49 9.84 30.09
N GLU A 214 4.12 11.11 30.12
CA GLU A 214 3.49 11.68 31.31
C GLU A 214 1.98 11.78 31.05
N VAL A 215 1.24 11.07 31.89
CA VAL A 215 -0.18 11.31 32.11
C VAL A 215 -0.28 12.75 32.61
N PHE A 216 -0.54 13.69 31.71
CA PHE A 216 -0.72 15.08 32.08
C PHE A 216 -1.81 15.19 33.15
N SER A 217 -1.41 15.70 34.32
CA SER A 217 -2.35 16.01 35.39
C SER A 217 -3.34 17.07 34.89
N GLN A 218 -4.59 17.03 35.37
CA GLN A 218 -5.59 18.06 35.04
C GLN A 218 -5.12 19.49 35.33
N SER A 219 -4.11 19.67 36.18
CA SER A 219 -3.45 20.95 36.46
C SER A 219 -2.57 21.45 35.30
N GLU A 220 -1.91 20.58 34.56
CA GLU A 220 -1.00 20.94 33.47
C GLU A 220 -1.76 21.24 32.18
N ILE A 221 -2.86 20.52 31.93
CA ILE A 221 -3.80 20.83 30.83
C ILE A 221 -4.37 22.26 31.00
N LYS A 222 -4.66 22.68 32.24
CA LYS A 222 -5.16 24.04 32.52
C LYS A 222 -4.10 25.12 32.26
N GLN A 223 -2.83 24.85 32.57
CA GLN A 223 -1.74 25.78 32.26
C GLN A 223 -1.50 25.91 30.75
N PHE A 224 -1.62 24.81 29.99
CA PHE A 224 -1.53 24.84 28.54
C PHE A 224 -2.69 25.60 27.88
N ILE A 225 -3.93 25.42 28.36
CA ILE A 225 -5.09 26.15 27.85
C ILE A 225 -4.98 27.66 28.16
N GLN A 226 -4.43 28.04 29.32
CA GLN A 226 -4.16 29.45 29.66
C GLN A 226 -3.02 30.08 28.85
N ALA A 227 -2.11 29.28 28.28
CA ALA A 227 -0.99 29.75 27.48
C ALA A 227 -1.31 29.90 25.98
N LEU A 228 -2.45 29.37 25.52
CA LEU A 228 -2.93 29.59 24.17
C LEU A 228 -3.54 30.99 24.04
N PRO A 229 -3.18 31.79 23.03
CA PRO A 229 -3.90 33.05 22.78
C PRO A 229 -5.37 32.72 22.53
N GLU A 230 -6.29 33.46 23.18
CA GLU A 230 -7.72 33.37 22.93
C GLU A 230 -7.97 33.54 21.43
N ALA A 231 -8.17 32.42 20.74
CA ALA A 231 -8.43 32.44 19.32
C ALA A 231 -9.83 33.01 19.09
N ASP A 232 -9.91 34.13 18.39
CA ASP A 232 -11.17 34.62 17.85
C ASP A 232 -11.86 33.47 17.11
N MET A 233 -13.02 33.07 17.64
CA MET A 233 -13.86 32.00 17.13
C MET A 233 -13.82 31.93 15.60
N TYR A 234 -13.35 30.79 15.06
CA TYR A 234 -13.15 30.63 13.62
C TYR A 234 -14.48 30.80 12.87
N ARG A 235 -14.67 31.97 12.27
CA ARG A 235 -15.86 32.28 11.45
C ARG A 235 -15.81 31.48 10.15
N MET A 236 -16.67 30.47 10.06
CA MET A 236 -16.88 29.62 8.87
C MET A 236 -17.62 30.35 7.73
N ASN A 237 -17.30 31.62 7.50
CA ASN A 237 -18.00 32.51 6.56
C ASN A 237 -17.27 32.57 5.20
N ARG A 238 -16.28 31.70 4.96
CA ARG A 238 -15.47 31.68 3.74
C ARG A 238 -16.22 30.97 2.61
N LYS A 239 -15.92 31.35 1.36
CA LYS A 239 -16.49 30.74 0.15
C LYS A 239 -16.24 29.22 0.17
N HIS A 240 -17.31 28.42 0.19
CA HIS A 240 -17.24 26.97 0.30
C HIS A 240 -16.45 26.36 -0.87
N ARG A 241 -15.44 25.52 -0.57
CA ARG A 241 -14.59 24.86 -1.58
C ARG A 241 -14.89 23.37 -1.76
N GLY A 242 -15.92 22.86 -1.09
CA GLY A 242 -16.31 21.46 -1.14
C GLY A 242 -17.62 21.19 -0.40
N LEU A 243 -18.12 19.97 -0.53
CA LEU A 243 -19.26 19.47 0.21
C LEU A 243 -18.78 18.81 1.51
N CYS A 244 -19.36 19.18 2.64
CA CYS A 244 -19.22 18.46 3.89
C CYS A 244 -20.53 17.74 4.17
N VAL A 245 -20.49 16.41 4.27
CA VAL A 245 -21.62 15.60 4.70
C VAL A 245 -21.46 15.35 6.19
N ILE A 246 -22.33 15.96 6.99
CA ILE A 246 -22.42 15.69 8.42
C ILE A 246 -23.44 14.57 8.59
N ILE A 247 -22.95 13.38 8.94
CA ILE A 247 -23.81 12.22 9.19
C ILE A 247 -24.28 12.28 10.63
N ASN A 248 -25.59 12.36 10.82
CA ASN A 248 -26.18 12.28 12.13
C ASN A 248 -26.07 10.83 12.66
N ASN A 249 -25.14 10.60 13.59
CA ASN A 249 -24.93 9.31 14.24
C ASN A 249 -25.87 9.06 15.45
N TYR A 250 -26.94 9.85 15.58
CA TYR A 250 -27.90 9.70 16.67
C TYR A 250 -29.10 8.85 16.28
N TYR A 251 -29.74 9.15 15.14
CA TYR A 251 -30.95 8.46 14.68
C TYR A 251 -30.61 7.50 13.54
N PHE A 252 -30.81 6.21 13.78
CA PHE A 252 -30.72 5.17 12.75
C PHE A 252 -32.08 4.51 12.56
N LYS A 253 -32.48 4.31 11.30
CA LYS A 253 -33.77 3.68 10.99
C LYS A 253 -33.74 2.20 11.41
N GLY A 254 -34.58 1.83 12.38
CA GLY A 254 -34.71 0.44 12.85
C GLY A 254 -33.71 0.03 13.93
N LEU A 255 -32.92 0.96 14.48
CA LEU A 255 -32.01 0.72 15.60
C LEU A 255 -32.33 1.67 16.76
N SER A 256 -31.98 1.27 17.97
CA SER A 256 -32.08 2.13 19.16
C SER A 256 -31.12 3.30 19.09
N GLU A 257 -31.49 4.43 19.69
CA GLU A 257 -30.63 5.61 19.80
C GLU A 257 -29.30 5.27 20.48
N ARG A 258 -28.20 5.79 19.93
CA ARG A 258 -26.88 5.54 20.48
C ARG A 258 -26.61 6.50 21.64
N MET A 259 -26.66 5.98 22.86
CA MET A 259 -26.35 6.76 24.07
C MET A 259 -24.85 7.10 24.11
N GLY A 260 -24.53 8.41 24.23
CA GLY A 260 -23.16 8.92 24.32
C GLY A 260 -22.90 10.21 23.53
N THR A 261 -23.74 10.55 22.54
CA THR A 261 -23.57 11.75 21.71
C THR A 261 -23.82 13.07 22.45
N HIS A 262 -24.60 13.04 23.54
CA HIS A 262 -24.96 14.23 24.33
C HIS A 262 -23.82 14.74 25.23
N THR A 263 -22.75 13.97 25.41
CA THR A 263 -21.58 14.37 26.22
C THR A 263 -20.84 15.55 25.59
N ASP A 264 -20.84 15.66 24.26
CA ASP A 264 -20.12 16.72 23.51
C ASP A 264 -20.92 18.04 23.39
N ALA A 265 -22.23 18.00 23.65
CA ALA A 265 -23.10 19.18 23.58
C ALA A 265 -23.02 20.02 24.87
N GLY A 266 -22.83 19.37 26.03
CA GLY A 266 -22.75 20.03 27.33
C GLY A 266 -21.51 20.93 27.50
N SER A 267 -20.43 20.67 26.77
CA SER A 267 -19.20 21.47 26.82
C SER A 267 -19.25 22.74 25.96
N ARG A 268 -20.34 22.98 25.22
CA ARG A 268 -20.50 24.11 24.29
C ARG A 268 -21.50 25.19 24.72
N THR A 269 -22.09 25.07 25.91
CA THR A 269 -23.06 26.07 26.41
C THR A 269 -22.61 26.66 27.75
N SER A 270 -21.58 27.50 27.70
CA SER A 270 -21.33 28.49 28.77
C SER A 270 -20.86 29.79 28.16
N CYS A 271 -21.76 30.51 27.50
CA CYS A 271 -21.66 31.96 27.36
C CYS A 271 -22.94 32.55 27.98
N PRO A 272 -22.85 33.27 29.11
CA PRO A 272 -23.96 34.09 29.58
C PRO A 272 -24.19 35.26 28.62
N SER A 273 -25.44 35.71 28.58
CA SER A 273 -25.98 36.81 27.77
C SER A 273 -25.32 38.15 28.08
#